data_AF-A0A351SZ84-F1
#
_entry.id   AF-A0A351SZ84-F1
#
_cell.length_a   1.000
_cell.length_b   1.000
_cell.length_c   1.000
_cell.angle_alpha   90.00
_cell.angle_beta   90.00
_cell.angle_gamma   90.00
#
_symmetry.space_group_name_H-M   'P 1'
#
loop_
_entity.id
_entity.type
_entity.pdbx_description
1 polymer ?
#
loop_
_entity_poly.entity_id
_entity_poly.type
_entity_poly.pdbx_seq_one_letter_code
_entity_poly.pdbx_strand_id
1 'polypeptide(L)' 'MAKALTSLRIDHELVRKAQRVLRAKSKTQTIEMSLETVIEMEKHRRFVRRYSGKASRRDFSHS' A
#
# COMPACT_ATOMS: atom_id res chain seq x y z
N MET A 1 16.06 -11.52 -6.78
CA MET A 1 15.55 -12.20 -7.99
C MET A 1 15.64 -11.24 -9.16
N ALA A 2 16.04 -11.72 -10.34
CA ALA A 2 15.98 -10.91 -11.56
C ALA A 2 14.51 -10.60 -11.87
N LYS A 3 14.18 -9.32 -12.05
CA LYS A 3 12.81 -8.89 -12.35
C LYS A 3 12.61 -9.00 -13.86
N ALA A 4 11.52 -9.63 -14.29
CA ALA A 4 11.14 -9.69 -15.69
C ALA A 4 10.81 -8.29 -16.20
N LEU A 5 11.32 -7.91 -17.37
CA LEU A 5 10.95 -6.67 -18.02
C LEU A 5 9.63 -6.87 -18.76
N THR A 6 8.64 -6.04 -18.45
CA THR A 6 7.29 -6.13 -19.04
C THR A 6 6.92 -4.78 -19.65
N SER A 7 6.40 -4.81 -20.88
CA SER A 7 5.83 -3.63 -21.52
C SER A 7 4.37 -3.48 -21.13
N LEU A 8 4.00 -2.30 -20.62
CA LEU A 8 2.65 -2.00 -20.15
C LEU A 8 2.24 -0.61 -20.65
N ARG A 9 1.00 -0.45 -21.08
CA ARG A 9 0.40 0.86 -21.39
C ARG A 9 -0.23 1.42 -20.13
N ILE A 10 0.30 2.54 -19.65
CA ILE A 10 -0.16 3.23 -18.44
C ILE A 10 -0.21 4.73 -18.74
N ASP A 11 -1.17 5.42 -18.14
CA ASP A 11 -1.26 6.88 -18.18
C ASP A 11 0.00 7.52 -17.58
N HIS A 12 0.69 8.30 -18.41
CA HIS A 12 1.91 8.98 -18.00
C HIS A 12 1.68 10.00 -16.88
N GLU A 13 0.56 10.72 -16.88
CA GLU A 13 0.26 11.73 -15.86
C GLU A 13 0.01 11.08 -14.51
N LEU A 14 -0.66 9.92 -14.49
CA LEU A 14 -0.82 9.13 -13.28
C LEU A 14 0.53 8.70 -12.70
N VAL A 15 1.44 8.18 -13.53
CA VAL A 15 2.79 7.77 -13.09
C VAL A 15 3.57 8.97 -12.56
N ARG A 16 3.50 10.14 -13.20
CA ARG A 16 4.16 11.36 -12.70
C ARG A 16 3.64 11.79 -11.34
N LYS A 17 2.32 11.77 -11.14
CA LYS A 17 1.70 12.10 -9.85
C LYS A 17 2.12 11.12 -8.76
N ALA A 18 2.02 9.82 -9.04
CA ALA A 18 2.43 8.78 -8.11
C ALA A 18 3.93 8.89 -7.76
N GLN A 19 4.79 9.18 -8.74
CA GLN A 19 6.23 9.34 -8.52
C GLN A 19 6.54 10.49 -7.55
N ARG A 20 5.83 11.62 -7.66
CA ARG A 20 5.99 12.76 -6.74
C ARG A 20 5.55 12.41 -5.32
N VAL A 21 4.39 11.76 -5.18
CA VAL A 21 3.82 11.36 -3.88
C VAL A 21 4.74 10.36 -3.18
N LEU A 22 5.18 9.34 -3.90
CA LEU A 22 6.01 8.26 -3.37
C LEU A 22 7.51 8.61 -3.31
N ARG A 23 7.91 9.77 -3.84
CA ARG A 23 9.30 10.22 -3.97
C ARG A 23 10.20 9.17 -4.64
N ALA A 24 9.65 8.45 -5.61
CA ALA A 24 10.34 7.38 -6.30
C ALA A 24 11.34 7.91 -7.34
N LYS A 25 12.48 7.23 -7.48
CA LYS A 25 13.58 7.63 -8.37
C LYS A 25 13.34 7.23 -9.83
N SER A 26 12.50 6.23 -10.08
CA SER A 26 12.20 5.73 -11.42
C SER A 26 10.73 5.36 -11.60
N LYS A 27 10.28 5.25 -12.86
CA LYS A 27 8.92 4.80 -13.20
C LYS A 27 8.66 3.37 -12.68
N THR A 28 9.63 2.47 -12.85
CA THR A 28 9.55 1.10 -12.31
C THR A 28 9.38 1.10 -10.81
N GLN A 29 10.21 1.86 -10.08
CA GLN A 29 10.10 1.97 -8.63
C GLN A 29 8.74 2.55 -8.22
N THR A 30 8.25 3.54 -8.97
CA THR A 30 6.93 4.13 -8.72
C THR A 30 5.83 3.08 -8.81
N ILE A 31 5.85 2.24 -9.85
CA ILE A 31 4.85 1.17 -10.06
C ILE A 31 4.94 0.14 -8.93
N GLU A 32 6.14 -0.32 -8.57
CA GLU A 32 6.35 -1.31 -7.51
C GLU A 32 5.85 -0.79 -6.16
N MET A 33 6.27 0.41 -5.76
CA MET A 33 5.84 1.03 -4.50
C MET A 33 4.32 1.27 -4.47
N SER A 34 3.72 1.61 -5.62
CA SER A 34 2.27 1.78 -5.72
C SER A 34 1.53 0.46 -5.46
N LEU A 35 2.01 -0.64 -6.06
CA LEU A 35 1.44 -1.97 -5.86
C LEU A 35 1.58 -2.45 -4.41
N GLU A 36 2.76 -2.25 -3.81
CA GLU A 36 3.00 -2.56 -2.40
C GLU A 36 2.05 -1.78 -1.48
N THR A 37 1.87 -0.49 -1.74
CA THR A 37 0.94 0.35 -0.96
C THR A 37 -0.49 -0.19 -1.00
N VAL A 38 -0.98 -0.62 -2.17
CA VAL A 38 -2.32 -1.20 -2.31
C VAL A 38 -2.45 -2.50 -1.49
N ILE A 39 -1.41 -3.34 -1.50
CA ILE A 39 -1.39 -4.59 -0.71
C ILE A 39 -1.44 -4.27 0.79
N GLU A 40 -0.61 -3.34 1.25
CA GLU A 40 -0.56 -2.96 2.67
C GLU A 40 -1.85 -2.30 3.14
N MET A 41 -2.49 -1.48 2.30
CA MET A 41 -3.81 -0.90 2.59
C MET A 41 -4.87 -2.00 2.77
N GLU A 42 -4.87 -3.03 1.93
CA GLU A 42 -5.81 -4.14 2.05
C GLU A 42 -5.53 -4.99 3.31
N LYS A 43 -4.26 -5.24 3.64
CA LYS A 43 -3.89 -5.89 4.91
C LYS A 43 -4.39 -5.08 6.11
N HIS A 44 -4.16 -3.77 6.10
CA HIS A 44 -4.61 -2.87 7.15
C HIS A 44 -6.14 -2.89 7.28
N ARG A 45 -6.86 -2.82 6.14
CA ARG A 45 -8.32 -2.90 6.12
C ARG A 45 -8.83 -4.21 6.72
N ARG A 46 -8.19 -5.34 6.41
CA ARG A 46 -8.53 -6.65 7.00
C ARG A 46 -8.25 -6.70 8.49
N PHE A 47 -7.12 -6.14 8.92
CA PHE A 47 -6.78 -6.05 10.34
C PHE A 47 -7.82 -5.23 11.09
N VAL A 48 -8.12 -4.02 10.63
CA VAL A 48 -9.17 -3.17 11.21
C VAL A 48 -10.49 -3.91 11.25
N ARG A 49 -10.95 -4.52 10.15
CA ARG A 49 -12.20 -5.31 10.16
C ARG A 49 -12.18 -6.46 11.17
N ARG A 50 -11.05 -7.14 11.33
CA ARG A 50 -10.93 -8.30 12.24
C ARG A 50 -10.97 -7.89 13.70
N TYR A 51 -10.48 -6.70 14.05
CA TYR A 51 -10.26 -6.27 15.43
C TYR A 51 -11.08 -5.03 15.86
N SER A 52 -11.64 -4.26 14.94
CA SER A 52 -12.52 -3.13 15.26
C SER A 52 -13.78 -3.65 15.94
N GLY A 53 -14.02 -3.22 17.18
CA GLY A 53 -15.16 -3.65 18.00
C GLY A 53 -14.94 -4.89 18.86
N LYS A 54 -13.73 -5.50 18.84
CA LYS A 54 -13.41 -6.66 19.69
C LYS A 54 -12.75 -6.34 21.03
N ALA A 55 -12.26 -5.12 21.21
CA ALA A 55 -11.73 -4.67 22.49
C ALA A 55 -12.76 -3.72 23.10
N SER A 56 -13.37 -4.13 24.21
CA SER A 56 -14.23 -3.25 25.01
C SER A 56 -13.36 -2.49 26.01
N ARG A 57 -13.81 -1.30 26.44
CA ARG A 57 -13.13 -0.53 27.50
C ARG A 57 -12.88 -1.34 28.79
N ARG A 58 -13.64 -2.41 29.04
CA ARG A 58 -13.46 -3.29 30.20
C ARG A 58 -12.24 -4.22 30.09
N ASP A 59 -11.72 -4.45 28.89
CA ASP A 59 -10.53 -5.29 28.68
C ASP A 59 -9.23 -4.59 29.09
N PHE A 60 -9.27 -3.27 29.28
CA PHE A 60 -8.13 -2.43 29.68
C PHE A 60 -8.26 -1.89 31.12
N SER A 61 -9.28 -2.27 31.88
CA SER A 61 -9.48 -1.81 33.26
C SER A 61 -8.82 -2.68 34.34
N HIS A 62 -8.00 -3.66 33.93
CA HIS A 62 -7.24 -4.56 34.82
C HIS A 62 -5.76 -4.64 34.41
N SER A 63 -5.11 -3.48 34.30
CA SER A 63 -3.64 -3.39 34.22
C SER A 63 -3.14 -2.37 35.22
#